data_AF-X1FHE0-F1
#
_entry.id   AF-X1FHE0-F1
#
_cell.length_a   1.000
_cell.length_b   1.000
_cell.length_c   1.000
_cell.angle_alpha   90.00
_cell.angle_beta   90.00
_cell.angle_gamma   90.00
#
_symmetry.space_group_name_H-M   'P 1'
#
loop_
_entity.id
_entity.type
_entity.pdbx_description
1 polymer ?
#
loop_
_entity_poly.entity_id
_entity_poly.type
_entity_poly.pdbx_seq_one_letter_code
_entity_poly.pdbx_strand_id
1 'polypeptide(L)' 'MARNLSKDFSLTTGQVFHPLRVSLTGKMKGPGLFELAVVLGKKEVLRRIDRTVEMLKTVYRI' A
#
# COMPACT_ATOMS: atom_id res chain seq x y z
N MET A 1 4.52 2.50 -12.94
CA MET A 1 4.62 3.37 -11.75
C MET A 1 4.98 2.56 -10.49
N ALA A 2 4.09 1.77 -9.87
CA ALA A 2 4.47 0.98 -8.66
C ALA A 2 5.47 -0.16 -8.91
N ARG A 3 5.40 -0.84 -10.07
CA ARG A 3 6.38 -1.88 -10.48
C ARG A 3 7.78 -1.35 -10.79
N ASN A 4 7.91 -0.03 -10.99
CA ASN A 4 9.23 0.59 -11.21
C ASN A 4 9.83 1.01 -9.87
N LEU A 5 9.00 1.41 -8.90
CA LEU A 5 9.44 1.69 -7.53
C LEU A 5 10.23 0.51 -6.92
N SER A 6 9.78 -0.72 -7.17
CA SER A 6 10.50 -1.90 -6.71
C SER A 6 11.89 -2.01 -7.35
N LYS A 7 12.06 -1.58 -8.60
CA LYS A 7 13.37 -1.53 -9.27
C LYS A 7 14.24 -0.40 -8.74
N ASP A 8 13.66 0.78 -8.52
CA ASP A 8 14.38 1.97 -8.06
C ASP A 8 14.95 1.80 -6.65
N PHE A 9 14.28 0.99 -5.81
CA PHE A 9 14.67 0.70 -4.43
C PHE A 9 15.24 -0.72 -4.23
N SER A 10 15.52 -1.47 -5.30
CA SER A 10 15.98 -2.87 -5.22
C SER A 10 15.10 -3.78 -4.35
N LEU A 11 13.79 -3.53 -4.34
CA LEU A 11 12.79 -4.30 -3.62
C LEU A 11 12.13 -5.34 -4.54
N THR A 12 11.70 -6.43 -3.96
CA THR A 12 10.79 -7.37 -4.63
C THR A 12 9.40 -6.79 -4.74
N THR A 13 8.64 -7.25 -5.73
CA THR A 13 7.22 -6.91 -5.89
C THR A 13 6.41 -7.19 -4.62
N GLY A 14 6.70 -8.28 -3.91
CA GLY A 14 6.03 -8.63 -2.65
C GLY A 14 6.29 -7.63 -1.53
N GLN A 15 7.53 -7.14 -1.41
CA GLN A 15 7.90 -6.11 -0.42
C GLN A 15 7.17 -4.78 -0.63
N VAL A 16 6.67 -4.51 -1.85
CA VAL A 16 5.86 -3.32 -2.13
C VAL A 16 4.35 -3.62 -2.01
N PHE A 17 3.91 -4.75 -2.58
CA PHE A 17 2.47 -5.05 -2.70
C PHE A 17 1.83 -5.56 -1.41
N HIS A 18 2.56 -6.25 -0.54
CA HIS A 18 2.00 -6.68 0.74
C HIS A 18 1.72 -5.50 1.68
N PRO A 19 2.67 -4.55 1.90
CA PRO A 19 2.37 -3.35 2.69
C PRO A 19 1.25 -2.51 2.08
N LEU A 20 1.22 -2.36 0.75
CA LEU A 20 0.13 -1.64 0.07
C LEU A 20 -1.22 -2.33 0.26
N ARG A 21 -1.27 -3.67 0.25
CA ARG A 21 -2.51 -4.41 0.55
C ARG A 21 -2.97 -4.17 1.99
N VAL A 22 -2.05 -4.23 2.94
CA VAL A 22 -2.34 -4.02 4.36
C VAL A 22 -2.81 -2.57 4.60
N SER A 23 -2.19 -1.57 3.97
CA SER A 23 -2.63 -0.18 4.10
C SER A 23 -4.05 0.04 3.58
N LEU A 24 -4.45 -0.71 2.54
CA LEU A 24 -5.80 -0.62 1.97
C LEU A 24 -6.85 -1.45 2.70
N THR A 25 -6.49 -2.55 3.37
CA THR A 25 -7.46 -3.53 3.89
C THR A 25 -7.31 -3.93 5.35
N GLY A 26 -6.17 -3.64 5.96
CA GLY A 26 -5.77 -4.21 7.25
C GLY A 26 -5.50 -5.73 7.22
N LYS A 27 -5.43 -6.36 6.03
CA LYS A 27 -5.27 -7.82 5.88
C LYS A 27 -4.12 -8.17 4.95
N MET A 28 -3.42 -9.27 5.25
CA MET A 28 -2.33 -9.81 4.42
C MET A 28 -2.80 -10.59 3.19
N LYS A 29 -4.05 -11.08 3.20
CA LYS A 29 -4.66 -11.88 2.13
C LYS A 29 -6.04 -11.30 1.78
N GLY A 30 -6.48 -11.52 0.54
CA GLY A 30 -7.77 -11.03 0.05
C GLY A 30 -7.82 -10.99 -1.48
N PRO A 31 -8.79 -10.28 -2.07
CA PRO A 31 -8.95 -10.16 -3.53
C PRO A 31 -7.72 -9.56 -4.21
N GLY A 32 -7.62 -9.63 -5.53
CA GLY A 32 -6.52 -9.02 -6.27
C GLY A 32 -6.34 -7.53 -5.91
N LEU A 33 -5.09 -7.11 -5.71
CA LEU A 33 -4.76 -5.79 -5.13
C LEU A 33 -5.24 -4.65 -6.04
N PHE A 34 -5.10 -4.84 -7.35
CA PHE A 34 -5.45 -3.81 -8.32
C PHE A 34 -6.96 -3.72 -8.52
N GLU A 35 -7.64 -4.85 -8.55
CA GLU A 35 -9.10 -4.96 -8.62
C GLU A 35 -9.73 -4.29 -7.40
N LEU A 36 -9.18 -4.58 -6.20
CA LEU A 36 -9.59 -3.90 -4.98
C LEU A 36 -9.39 -2.38 -5.08
N ALA A 37 -8.24 -1.91 -5.55
CA ALA A 37 -7.95 -0.49 -5.67
C ALA A 37 -8.92 0.21 -6.64
N VAL A 38 -9.31 -0.47 -7.73
CA VAL A 38 -10.34 0.02 -8.67
C VAL A 38 -11.70 0.13 -7.98
N VAL A 39 -12.12 -0.88 -7.22
CA VAL A 39 -13.40 -0.88 -6.49
C VAL A 39 -13.44 0.22 -5.43
N LEU A 40 -12.35 0.43 -4.69
CA LEU A 40 -12.25 1.49 -3.68
C LEU A 40 -12.26 2.90 -4.30
N GLY A 41 -11.71 3.04 -5.51
CA GLY A 41 -11.54 4.31 -6.18
C GLY A 41 -10.35 5.13 -5.67
N LYS A 42 -9.85 6.02 -6.53
CA LYS A 42 -8.59 6.76 -6.32
C LYS A 42 -8.56 7.55 -5.00
N LYS A 43 -9.62 8.28 -4.67
CA LYS A 43 -9.68 9.14 -3.47
C LYS A 43 -9.51 8.32 -2.19
N GLU A 44 -10.22 7.21 -2.10
CA GLU A 44 -10.19 6.34 -0.90
C GLU A 44 -8.85 5.60 -0.79
N VAL A 45 -8.30 5.14 -1.91
CA VAL A 45 -6.96 4.53 -1.96
C VAL A 45 -5.90 5.47 -1.39
N LEU A 46 -5.85 6.72 -1.86
CA LEU A 46 -4.89 7.71 -1.38
C LEU A 46 -5.10 8.00 0.10
N ARG A 47 -6.34 8.26 0.54
CA ARG A 47 -6.67 8.54 1.94
C ARG A 47 -6.20 7.42 2.89
N ARG A 48 -6.36 6.15 2.51
CA ARG A 48 -5.91 4.99 3.31
C ARG A 48 -4.39 4.86 3.38
N ILE A 49 -3.71 5.13 2.27
CA ILE A 49 -2.23 5.16 2.22
C ILE A 49 -1.71 6.27 3.13
N ASP A 50 -2.22 7.49 3.00
CA ASP A 50 -1.81 8.65 3.80
C ASP A 50 -2.03 8.39 5.29
N ARG A 51 -3.21 7.87 5.65
CA ARG A 51 -3.51 7.47 7.03
C ARG A 51 -2.50 6.45 7.56
N THR A 52 -2.13 5.46 6.75
CA THR A 52 -1.17 4.42 7.16
C THR A 52 0.22 5.01 7.36
N VAL A 53 0.67 5.89 6.46
CA VAL A 53 1.96 6.58 6.59
C VAL A 53 1.98 7.41 7.87
N GLU A 54 0.91 8.15 8.17
CA GLU A 54 0.82 8.97 9.39
C GLU A 54 0.87 8.12 10.67
N MET A 55 0.18 6.98 10.66
CA MET A 55 0.26 6.01 11.76
C MET A 55 1.68 5.49 11.96
N LEU A 56 2.39 5.15 10.88
CA LEU A 56 3.77 4.66 10.96
C LEU A 56 4.73 5.72 11.51
N LYS A 57 4.61 6.98 11.04
CA LYS A 57 5.38 8.10 11.59
C LYS A 57 5.14 8.29 13.08
N THR A 58 3.88 8.21 13.49
CA THR A 58 3.50 8.34 14.92
C THR A 58 4.09 7.21 15.76
N VAL A 59 3.98 5.95 15.30
CA VAL A 59 4.42 4.76 16.05
C VAL A 59 5.94 4.66 16.12
N TYR A 60 6.64 4.90 15.01
CA TYR A 60 8.08 4.71 14.90
C TYR A 60 8.89 6.00 15.12
N ARG A 61 8.23 7.16 15.25
CA ARG A 61 8.87 8.49 15.38
C ARG A 61 9.91 8.75 14.29
N ILE A 62 9.56 8.38 13.06
CA ILE A 62 10.36 8.62 11.84
C ILE A 62 9.80 9.78 11.03
#